data_AF-A0A2W5WVT2-F1
#
_entry.id   AF-A0A2W5WVT2-F1
#
_cell.length_a   1.000
_cell.length_b   1.000
_cell.length_c   1.000
_cell.angle_alpha   90.00
_cell.angle_beta   90.00
_cell.angle_gamma   90.00
#
_symmetry.space_group_name_H-M   'P 1'
#
loop_
_entity.id
_entity.type
_entity.pdbx_description
1 polymer ?
#
loop_
_entity_poly.entity_id
_entity_poly.type
_entity_poly.pdbx_seq_one_letter_code
_entity_poly.pdbx_strand_id
1 'polypeptide(L)'
;MTALDVGAIADRYTRALDSKPGKGPVTEKGVAALQDSVCDVPDLLAALAANHDVEAHARLAMIREYATGLLDARMVDASVTATDLLTLLNTPVEELRAEAGDDDA
;
A
#
# COMPACT_ATOMS: atom_id res chain seq x y z
N MET A 1 9.15 1.13 -16.57
CA MET A 1 8.15 2.14 -16.16
C MET A 1 8.86 3.45 -16.01
N THR A 2 8.45 4.49 -16.73
CA THR A 2 8.83 5.87 -16.41
C THR A 2 8.32 6.18 -15.01
N ALA A 3 9.19 6.65 -14.12
CA ALA A 3 8.79 7.02 -12.76
C ALA A 3 7.68 8.09 -12.84
N LEU A 4 6.60 7.87 -12.10
CA LEU A 4 5.48 8.79 -12.03
C LEU A 4 5.97 10.15 -11.49
N ASP A 5 5.76 11.23 -12.24
CA ASP A 5 6.10 12.58 -11.78
C ASP A 5 4.99 13.14 -10.90
N VAL A 6 5.07 12.81 -9.61
CA VAL A 6 4.10 13.24 -8.59
C VAL A 6 4.02 14.77 -8.49
N GLY A 7 5.12 15.49 -8.75
CA GLY A 7 5.15 16.95 -8.69
C GLY A 7 4.30 17.56 -9.81
N ALA A 8 4.50 17.10 -11.05
CA ALA A 8 3.71 17.57 -12.19
C ALA A 8 2.21 17.25 -12.06
N ILE A 9 1.87 16.09 -11.49
CA ILE A 9 0.47 15.69 -11.20
C ILE A 9 -0.14 16.61 -10.14
N ALA A 10 0.59 16.88 -9.04
CA ALA A 10 0.12 17.76 -7.97
C ALA A 10 -0.14 19.19 -8.49
N ASP A 11 0.71 19.69 -9.38
CA ASP A 11 0.52 21.01 -10.01
C ASP A 11 -0.73 21.05 -10.90
N ARG A 12 -0.95 20.01 -11.72
CA ARG A 12 -2.18 19.89 -12.53
C ARG A 12 -3.42 19.85 -11.65
N TYR A 13 -3.40 19.04 -10.60
CA TYR A 13 -4.50 18.93 -9.66
C TYR A 13 -4.78 20.25 -8.93
N THR A 14 -3.74 20.97 -8.50
CA THR A 14 -3.89 22.28 -7.85
C THR A 14 -4.56 23.29 -8.79
N ARG A 15 -4.14 23.35 -10.06
CA ARG A 15 -4.80 24.21 -11.07
C ARG A 15 -6.28 23.87 -11.25
N ALA A 16 -6.63 22.59 -11.20
CA ALA A 16 -8.02 22.14 -11.28
C ALA A 16 -8.82 22.54 -10.03
N LEU A 17 -8.23 22.43 -8.82
CA LEU A 17 -8.85 22.87 -7.57
C LEU A 17 -9.17 24.37 -7.57
N ASP A 18 -8.23 25.17 -8.06
CA ASP A 18 -8.39 26.63 -8.17
C ASP A 18 -9.41 27.03 -9.24
N SER A 19 -9.67 26.15 -10.20
CA SER A 19 -10.62 26.37 -11.30
C SER A 19 -12.06 25.91 -11.00
N LYS A 20 -12.32 25.41 -9.78
CA LYS A 20 -13.67 24.96 -9.39
C LYS A 20 -14.68 26.12 -9.45
N PRO A 21 -15.95 25.88 -9.85
CA PRO A 21 -16.98 26.93 -9.94
C PRO A 21 -17.21 27.75 -8.66
N GLY A 22 -16.82 27.24 -7.48
CA GLY A 22 -16.89 27.96 -6.20
C GLY A 22 -15.69 28.87 -5.89
N LYS A 23 -14.68 28.95 -6.76
CA LYS A 23 -13.43 29.71 -6.56
C LYS A 23 -13.33 30.96 -7.44
N GLY A 24 -14.28 31.16 -8.35
CA GLY A 24 -14.29 32.29 -9.26
C GLY A 24 -15.17 32.04 -10.49
N PRO A 25 -15.10 32.94 -11.49
CA PRO A 25 -15.83 32.77 -12.74
C PRO A 25 -15.42 31.48 -13.47
N VAL A 26 -16.39 30.82 -14.09
CA VAL A 26 -16.11 29.71 -15.00
C VAL A 26 -15.48 30.28 -16.27
N THR A 27 -14.28 29.81 -16.59
CA THR A 27 -13.51 30.23 -17.77
C THR A 27 -13.11 29.01 -18.59
N GLU A 28 -12.86 29.19 -19.90
CA GLU A 28 -12.36 28.11 -20.77
C GLU A 28 -11.07 27.50 -20.22
N LYS A 29 -10.16 28.32 -19.71
CA LYS A 29 -8.92 27.87 -19.06
C LYS A 29 -9.20 27.01 -17.82
N GLY A 30 -10.21 27.37 -17.03
CA GLY A 30 -10.60 26.60 -15.85
C GLY A 30 -11.22 25.26 -16.21
N VAL A 31 -12.04 25.21 -17.26
CA VAL A 31 -12.60 23.97 -17.80
C VAL A 31 -11.48 23.05 -18.31
N ALA A 32 -10.50 23.60 -19.04
CA ALA A 32 -9.35 22.85 -19.51
C ALA A 32 -8.52 22.29 -18.35
N ALA A 33 -8.29 23.06 -17.28
CA ALA A 33 -7.56 22.58 -16.11
C ALA A 33 -8.28 21.42 -15.39
N LEU A 34 -9.62 21.48 -15.29
CA LEU A 34 -10.42 20.39 -14.73
C LEU A 34 -10.31 19.11 -15.57
N GLN A 35 -10.36 19.24 -16.91
CA GLN A 35 -10.19 18.10 -17.82
C GLN A 35 -8.77 17.52 -17.78
N ASP A 36 -7.75 18.38 -17.69
CA ASP A 36 -6.34 17.95 -17.62
C ASP A 36 -6.05 17.13 -16.36
N SER A 37 -6.71 17.45 -15.23
CA SER A 37 -6.47 16.74 -13.95
C SER A 37 -6.92 15.28 -13.92
N VAL A 38 -7.80 14.84 -14.83
CA VAL A 38 -8.26 13.44 -14.85
C VAL A 38 -7.38 12.53 -15.72
N CYS A 39 -6.49 13.11 -16.53
CA CYS A 39 -5.59 12.35 -17.39
C CYS A 39 -4.59 11.49 -16.61
N ASP A 40 -4.29 11.85 -15.36
CA ASP A 40 -3.31 11.17 -14.50
C ASP A 40 -3.89 9.96 -13.74
N VAL A 41 -5.22 9.78 -13.74
CA VAL A 41 -5.89 8.73 -12.94
C VAL A 41 -5.43 7.31 -13.29
N PRO A 42 -5.29 6.92 -14.58
CA PRO A 42 -4.81 5.57 -14.92
C PRO A 42 -3.41 5.29 -14.38
N ASP A 43 -2.49 6.25 -14.48
CA ASP A 43 -1.11 6.09 -14.02
C ASP A 43 -1.03 6.08 -12.48
N LEU A 44 -1.86 6.88 -11.80
CA LEU A 44 -2.01 6.84 -10.33
C LEU A 44 -2.55 5.48 -9.86
N LEU A 45 -3.56 4.93 -10.53
CA LEU A 45 -4.11 3.61 -10.20
C LEU A 45 -3.09 2.50 -10.44
N ALA A 46 -2.32 2.58 -11.52
CA ALA A 46 -1.23 1.63 -11.79
C ALA A 46 -0.13 1.70 -10.72
N ALA A 47 0.23 2.90 -10.26
CA ALA A 47 1.20 3.08 -9.19
C ALA A 47 0.70 2.55 -7.84
N LEU A 48 -0.58 2.75 -7.51
CA LEU A 48 -1.19 2.19 -6.30
C LEU A 48 -1.22 0.66 -6.34
N ALA A 49 -1.63 0.07 -7.47
CA ALA A 49 -1.64 -1.38 -7.65
C ALA A 49 -0.23 -1.98 -7.50
N ALA A 50 0.79 -1.35 -8.09
CA ALA A 50 2.17 -1.79 -7.97
C ALA A 50 2.67 -1.75 -6.51
N ASN A 51 2.27 -0.76 -5.71
CA ASN A 51 2.63 -0.70 -4.29
C ASN A 51 1.94 -1.80 -3.47
N HIS A 52 0.66 -2.08 -3.74
CA HIS A 52 -0.04 -3.19 -3.10
C HIS A 52 0.60 -4.55 -3.41
N ASP A 53 1.03 -4.76 -4.65
CA ASP A 53 1.75 -5.97 -5.02
C ASP A 53 3.08 -6.08 -4.28
N VAL A 54 3.87 -5.01 -4.18
CA VAL A 54 5.14 -5.01 -3.45
C VAL A 54 4.94 -5.32 -1.97
N GLU A 55 3.93 -4.73 -1.33
CA GLU A 55 3.61 -5.01 0.07
C GLU A 55 3.18 -6.47 0.27
N ALA A 56 2.31 -6.99 -0.61
CA ALA A 56 1.88 -8.39 -0.56
C ALA A 56 3.06 -9.36 -0.75
N HIS A 57 3.98 -9.06 -1.67
CA HIS A 57 5.18 -9.88 -1.91
C HIS A 57 6.15 -9.82 -0.73
N ALA A 58 6.37 -8.64 -0.14
CA ALA A 58 7.20 -8.49 1.05
C ALA A 58 6.60 -9.25 2.25
N ARG A 59 5.28 -9.20 2.41
CA ARG A 59 4.56 -9.96 3.43
C ARG A 59 4.72 -11.47 3.20
N LEU A 60 4.50 -11.95 1.97
CA LEU A 60 4.71 -13.36 1.61
C LEU A 60 6.15 -13.84 1.87
N ALA A 61 7.15 -13.00 1.62
CA ALA A 61 8.55 -13.32 1.92
C ALA A 61 8.79 -13.50 3.43
N MET A 62 8.27 -12.58 4.26
CA MET A 62 8.36 -12.65 5.72
C MET A 62 7.67 -13.92 6.27
N ILE A 63 6.50 -14.26 5.71
CA ILE A 63 5.74 -15.46 6.09
C ILE A 63 6.53 -16.73 5.76
N ARG A 64 7.12 -16.77 4.57
CA ARG A 64 7.94 -17.90 4.14
C ARG A 64 9.15 -18.09 5.05
N GLU A 65 9.81 -17.00 5.43
CA GLU A 65 10.95 -17.04 6.34
C GLU A 65 10.56 -17.56 7.73
N TYR A 66 9.48 -17.04 8.31
CA TYR A 66 8.94 -17.50 9.59
C TYR A 66 8.52 -18.98 9.57
N ALA A 67 7.78 -19.39 8.54
CA ALA A 67 7.37 -20.79 8.37
C ALA A 67 8.58 -21.73 8.20
N THR A 68 9.64 -21.27 7.52
CA THR A 68 10.88 -22.04 7.38
C THR A 68 11.59 -22.20 8.72
N GLY A 69 11.66 -21.14 9.53
CA GLY A 69 12.23 -21.19 10.89
C GLY A 69 11.47 -22.15 11.83
N LEU A 70 10.13 -22.17 11.75
CA LEU A 70 9.31 -23.10 12.54
C LEU A 70 9.51 -24.57 12.14
N LEU A 71 9.68 -24.82 10.83
CA LEU A 71 9.97 -26.17 10.30
C LEU A 71 11.37 -26.64 10.72
N ASP A 72 12.38 -25.76 10.67
CA ASP A 72 13.75 -26.07 11.06
C ASP A 72 13.88 -26.32 12.59
N ALA A 73 13.11 -25.60 13.40
CA ALA A 73 13.06 -25.79 14.85
C ALA A 73 12.36 -27.10 15.28
N ARG A 74 11.82 -27.90 14.34
CA ARG A 74 11.00 -29.10 14.60
C ARG A 74 9.82 -28.84 15.54
N MET A 75 9.34 -27.60 15.64
CA MET A 75 8.19 -27.21 16.47
C MET A 75 6.84 -27.50 15.82
N VAL A 76 6.82 -28.22 14.70
CA VAL A 76 5.58 -28.64 14.04
C VAL A 76 5.25 -30.05 14.52
N ASP A 77 4.61 -30.16 15.67
CA ASP A 77 3.60 -31.20 15.81
C ASP A 77 2.50 -30.87 14.77
N ALA A 78 1.91 -31.88 14.14
CA ALA A 78 1.21 -31.77 12.85
C ALA A 78 -0.13 -30.96 12.86
N SER A 79 -0.26 -29.92 13.69
CA SER A 79 -1.49 -29.18 13.93
C SER A 79 -1.45 -27.70 13.52
N VAL A 80 -0.37 -27.16 12.94
CA VAL A 80 -0.41 -25.78 12.40
C VAL A 80 -1.30 -25.76 11.17
N THR A 81 -2.51 -25.22 11.33
CA THR A 81 -3.49 -25.16 10.25
C THR A 81 -3.25 -23.94 9.37
N ALA A 82 -3.74 -23.97 8.13
CA ALA A 82 -3.72 -22.79 7.25
C ALA A 82 -4.40 -21.57 7.91
N THR A 83 -5.34 -21.80 8.82
CA THR A 83 -6.04 -20.79 9.61
C THR A 83 -5.13 -20.12 10.65
N ASP A 84 -4.24 -20.88 11.29
CA ASP A 84 -3.28 -20.34 12.26
C ASP A 84 -2.25 -19.45 11.56
N LEU A 85 -1.79 -19.88 10.38
CA LEU A 85 -0.94 -19.06 9.53
C LEU A 85 -1.66 -17.78 9.09
N LEU A 86 -2.90 -17.89 8.58
CA LEU A 86 -3.74 -16.74 8.17
C LEU A 86 -4.04 -15.76 9.31
N THR A 87 -4.14 -16.24 10.55
CA THR A 87 -4.34 -15.40 11.73
C THR A 87 -3.09 -14.59 12.01
N LEU A 88 -1.92 -15.23 12.05
CA LEU A 88 -0.61 -14.55 12.08
C LEU A 88 -0.43 -13.56 10.92
N LEU A 89 -1.00 -13.84 9.74
CA LEU A 89 -0.90 -12.95 8.59
C LEU A 89 -1.69 -11.67 8.76
N ASN A 90 -2.75 -11.66 9.58
CA ASN A 90 -3.63 -10.51 9.78
C ASN A 90 -3.31 -9.76 11.09
N THR A 91 -2.50 -10.32 11.97
CA THR A 91 -2.02 -9.65 13.19
C THR A 91 -1.02 -8.53 12.83
N PRO A 92 -1.17 -7.31 13.39
CA PRO A 92 -0.19 -6.25 13.27
C PRO A 92 1.20 -6.68 13.79
N VAL A 93 2.28 -6.31 13.07
CA VAL A 93 3.66 -6.69 13.42
C VAL A 93 4.07 -6.21 14.82
N GLU A 94 3.51 -5.09 15.29
CA GLU A 94 3.71 -4.55 16.65
C GLU A 94 3.23 -5.53 17.73
N GLU A 95 2.12 -6.24 17.49
CA GLU A 95 1.53 -7.21 18.44
C GLU A 95 2.35 -8.51 18.48
N LEU A 96 2.89 -8.95 17.34
CA LEU A 96 3.75 -10.14 17.27
C LEU A 96 5.08 -9.94 18.03
N ARG A 97 5.55 -8.70 18.18
CA ARG A 97 6.76 -8.38 18.95
C ARG A 97 6.52 -8.35 20.46
N ALA A 98 5.30 -8.03 20.90
CA ALA A 98 4.95 -7.99 22.32
C ALA A 98 4.88 -9.40 22.92
N GLU A 99 4.42 -10.41 22.18
CA GLU A 99 4.38 -11.80 22.65
C GLU A 99 5.75 -12.49 22.66
N ALA A 100 6.70 -12.03 21.84
CA ALA A 100 8.06 -12.58 21.78
C ALA A 100 9.03 -11.99 22.83
N GLY A 101 8.56 -11.04 23.66
CA GLY A 101 9.39 -10.17 24.49
C GLY A 101 9.11 -10.25 25.99
N ASP A 102 8.70 -11.40 26.52
CA ASP A 102 8.48 -11.59 27.97
C ASP A 102 9.23 -12.82 28.51
N ASP A 103 10.49 -12.98 28.10
CA ASP A 103 11.40 -14.04 28.61
C ASP A 103 12.75 -13.47 29.09
N ASP A 104 12.75 -12.21 29.53
CA ASP A 104 13.87 -11.61 30.28
C ASP A 104 13.35 -10.59 31.32
N ALA A 105 12.78 -11.10 32.43
CA ALA A 105 12.74 -10.44 33.74
C ALA A 105 12.42 -11.42 34.88
#